data_AF-A0A915DCA9-F1
#
_entry.id   AF-A0A915DCA9-F1
#
_cell.length_a   1.000
_cell.length_b   1.000
_cell.length_c   1.000
_cell.angle_alpha   90.00
_cell.angle_beta   90.00
_cell.angle_gamma   90.00
#
_symmetry.space_group_name_H-M   'P 1'
#
loop_
_entity.id
_entity.type
_entity.pdbx_description
1 polymer ?
#
loop_
_entity_poly.entity_id
_entity_poly.type
_entity_poly.pdbx_seq_one_letter_code
_entity_poly.pdbx_strand_id
1 'polypeptide(L)'
;MKLLLFQVYAFDTLLYSQLKQKGPNKALNWTNNVDLFNFDLLLLLIHSPGHWSLVVINVEKVIINYYDSLHGDGNPHSNLTREFCKICNRKRLH
;
A
#
# COMPACT_ATOMS: atom_id res chain seq x y z
N MET A 1 -24.46 -0.17 5.94
CA MET A 1 -24.10 0.13 7.35
C MET A 1 -22.76 -0.54 7.63
N LYS A 2 -21.65 0.22 7.67
CA LYS A 2 -20.32 -0.30 8.05
C LYS A 2 -20.40 -0.65 9.53
N LEU A 3 -20.16 -1.90 9.91
CA LEU A 3 -20.04 -2.28 11.32
C LEU A 3 -18.87 -1.49 11.95
N LEU A 4 -19.01 -1.07 13.21
CA LEU A 4 -18.13 -0.16 13.98
C LEU A 4 -16.68 -0.67 14.22
N LEU A 5 -16.22 -1.71 13.51
CA LEU A 5 -14.89 -2.25 13.70
C LEU A 5 -13.94 -1.65 12.68
N PHE A 6 -12.84 -1.09 13.20
CA PHE A 6 -11.75 -0.57 12.40
C PHE A 6 -11.05 -1.71 11.65
N GLN A 7 -11.05 -1.66 10.32
CA GLN A 7 -10.55 -2.72 9.46
C GLN A 7 -9.19 -2.35 8.87
N VAL A 8 -8.24 -3.27 9.01
CA VAL A 8 -6.87 -3.14 8.52
C VAL A 8 -6.59 -4.23 7.48
N TYR A 9 -5.99 -3.85 6.36
CA TYR A 9 -5.46 -4.78 5.38
C TYR A 9 -3.94 -4.69 5.33
N ALA A 10 -3.26 -5.79 5.66
CA ALA A 10 -1.82 -5.90 5.49
C ALA A 10 -1.50 -6.65 4.19
N PHE A 11 -0.66 -6.04 3.35
CA PHE A 11 -0.21 -6.69 2.12
C PHE A 11 0.84 -7.76 2.41
N ASP A 12 0.95 -8.72 1.49
CA ASP A 12 2.08 -9.64 1.43
C ASP A 12 3.41 -8.86 1.29
N THR A 13 4.45 -9.29 2.00
CA THR A 13 5.76 -8.62 2.03
C THR A 13 6.45 -8.58 0.66
N LEU A 14 6.09 -9.48 -0.26
CA LEU A 14 6.61 -9.52 -1.62
C LEU A 14 5.97 -8.48 -2.53
N LEU A 15 4.81 -7.92 -2.17
CA LEU A 15 4.11 -6.94 -3.01
C LEU A 15 5.01 -5.75 -3.33
N TYR A 16 5.66 -5.17 -2.33
CA TYR A 16 6.53 -4.01 -2.55
C TYR A 16 7.68 -4.34 -3.50
N SER A 17 8.28 -5.53 -3.37
CA SER A 17 9.31 -6.00 -4.29
C SER A 17 8.79 -6.12 -5.73
N GLN A 18 7.56 -6.62 -5.92
CA GLN A 18 6.93 -6.67 -7.24
C GLN A 18 6.64 -5.27 -7.79
N LEU A 19 6.15 -4.34 -6.97
CA LEU A 19 5.91 -2.95 -7.37
C LEU A 19 7.19 -2.29 -7.85
N LYS A 20 8.29 -2.44 -7.09
CA LYS A 20 9.58 -1.84 -7.40
C LYS A 20 10.19 -2.42 -8.68
N GLN A 21 10.08 -3.73 -8.90
CA GLN A 21 10.74 -4.42 -10.01
C GLN A 21 9.92 -4.39 -11.31
N LYS A 22 8.59 -4.54 -11.21
CA LYS A 22 7.71 -4.75 -12.38
C LYS A 22 6.67 -3.66 -12.57
N GLY A 23 6.62 -2.70 -11.66
CA GLY A 23 5.69 -1.58 -11.69
C GLY A 23 4.27 -1.93 -11.24
N PRO A 24 3.45 -0.91 -10.94
CA PRO A 24 2.11 -1.08 -10.39
C PRO A 24 1.14 -1.94 -11.22
N ASN A 25 1.19 -1.86 -12.55
CA ASN A 25 0.27 -2.58 -13.42
C ASN A 25 0.40 -4.10 -13.27
N LYS A 26 1.62 -4.61 -13.08
CA LYS A 26 1.86 -6.06 -12.89
C LYS A 26 1.46 -6.54 -11.49
N ALA A 27 1.38 -5.63 -10.52
CA ALA A 27 0.97 -5.93 -9.15
C ALA A 27 -0.55 -5.92 -8.94
N LEU A 28 -1.35 -5.47 -9.92
CA LEU A 28 -2.81 -5.38 -9.79
C LEU A 28 -3.48 -6.71 -9.44
N ASN A 29 -2.88 -7.83 -9.86
CA ASN A 29 -3.40 -9.17 -9.58
C ASN A 29 -3.47 -9.50 -8.08
N TRP A 30 -2.59 -8.89 -7.26
CA TRP A 30 -2.63 -9.02 -5.80
C TRP A 30 -3.88 -8.40 -5.17
N THR A 31 -4.62 -7.59 -5.93
CA THR A 31 -5.82 -6.87 -5.46
C THR A 31 -7.08 -7.36 -6.17
N ASN A 32 -7.04 -8.47 -6.90
CA ASN A 32 -8.20 -8.96 -7.68
C ASN A 32 -9.40 -9.34 -6.82
N ASN A 33 -9.15 -9.88 -5.63
CA ASN A 33 -10.19 -10.45 -4.77
C ASN A 33 -10.41 -9.62 -3.50
N VAL A 34 -9.88 -8.40 -3.44
CA VAL A 34 -9.94 -7.54 -2.26
C VAL A 34 -10.22 -6.11 -2.70
N ASP A 35 -11.30 -5.55 -2.17
CA ASP A 35 -11.57 -4.12 -2.32
C ASP A 35 -10.83 -3.33 -1.25
N LEU A 36 -9.62 -2.86 -1.59
CA LEU A 36 -8.73 -2.14 -0.69
C LEU A 36 -9.38 -0.91 -0.05
N PHE A 37 -10.21 -0.17 -0.77
CA PHE A 37 -10.74 1.10 -0.25
C PHE A 37 -12.00 0.91 0.62
N ASN A 38 -12.37 -0.33 0.95
CA ASN A 38 -13.35 -0.62 2.00
C ASN A 38 -12.71 -0.74 3.40
N PHE A 39 -11.39 -0.90 3.48
CA PHE A 39 -10.63 -0.89 4.73
C PHE A 39 -10.37 0.55 5.19
N ASP A 40 -10.05 0.72 6.47
CA ASP A 40 -9.74 2.01 7.07
C ASP A 40 -8.22 2.31 7.01
N LEU A 41 -7.42 1.24 7.10
CA LEU A 41 -5.95 1.28 7.06
C LEU A 41 -5.38 0.21 6.14
N LEU A 42 -4.42 0.56 5.29
CA LEU A 42 -3.63 -0.38 4.50
C LEU A 42 -2.16 -0.33 4.92
N LEU A 43 -1.54 -1.50 5.11
CA LEU A 43 -0.16 -1.65 5.58
C LEU A 43 0.71 -2.32 4.53
N LEU A 44 1.73 -1.61 4.05
CA LEU A 44 2.68 -2.10 3.06
C LEU A 44 4.08 -2.16 3.67
N LEU A 45 4.52 -3.37 4.02
CA LEU A 45 5.88 -3.61 4.49
C LEU A 45 6.88 -3.50 3.34
N ILE A 46 8.00 -2.83 3.62
CA ILE A 46 9.07 -2.59 2.66
C ILE A 46 10.31 -3.32 3.13
N HIS A 47 10.75 -4.29 2.34
CA HIS A 47 12.02 -4.95 2.53
C HIS A 47 13.10 -4.26 1.68
N SER A 48 14.09 -3.69 2.36
CA SER A 48 15.33 -3.21 1.77
C SER A 48 16.49 -4.09 2.27
N PRO A 49 17.66 -4.13 1.61
CA PRO A 49 18.77 -4.93 2.07
C PRO A 49 19.14 -4.63 3.53
N GLY A 50 18.92 -5.59 4.42
CA GLY A 50 19.22 -5.48 5.85
C GLY A 50 18.27 -4.58 6.67
N HIS A 51 17.16 -4.12 6.09
CA HIS A 51 16.28 -3.15 6.77
C HIS A 51 14.80 -3.30 6.40
N TRP A 52 13.92 -3.06 7.38
CA TRP A 52 12.48 -3.03 7.20
C TRP A 52 11.92 -1.65 7.50
N SER A 53 11.07 -1.17 6.61
CA SER A 53 10.26 0.03 6.82
C SER A 53 8.80 -0.24 6.45
N LEU A 54 7.92 0.72 6.75
CA LEU A 54 6.48 0.57 6.60
C LEU A 54 5.88 1.79 5.91
N VAL A 55 5.07 1.55 4.87
CA VAL A 55 4.12 2.53 4.36
C VAL A 55 2.74 2.22 4.89
N VAL A 56 2.07 3.26 5.39
CA VAL A 56 0.73 3.19 5.95
C VAL A 56 -0.18 4.13 5.16
N ILE A 57 -1.27 3.59 4.62
CA ILE A 57 -2.28 4.35 3.89
C ILE A 57 -3.52 4.47 4.77
N ASN A 58 -3.79 5.67 5.27
CA ASN A 58 -5.07 5.97 5.89
C ASN A 58 -6.07 6.29 4.78
N VAL A 59 -7.03 5.39 4.55
CA VAL A 59 -7.96 5.46 3.41
C VAL A 59 -8.91 6.63 3.56
N GLU A 60 -9.49 6.82 4.74
CA GLU A 60 -10.44 7.89 5.03
C GLU A 60 -9.81 9.28 4.90
N LYS A 61 -8.60 9.46 5.46
CA LYS A 61 -7.89 10.74 5.44
C LYS A 61 -7.14 10.98 4.13
N VAL A 62 -7.03 9.98 3.26
CA VAL A 62 -6.26 10.02 2.01
C VAL A 62 -4.80 10.42 2.26
N ILE A 63 -4.21 9.88 3.32
CA ILE A 63 -2.83 10.15 3.73
C ILE A 63 -1.98 8.90 3.57
N ILE A 64 -0.75 9.09 3.06
CA ILE A 64 0.28 8.06 2.99
C ILE A 64 1.42 8.50 3.91
N ASN A 65 1.68 7.72 4.96
CA ASN A 65 2.77 7.93 5.89
C ASN A 65 3.83 6.86 5.70
N TYR A 66 5.10 7.25 5.80
CA TYR A 66 6.25 6.36 5.81
C TYR A 66 6.87 6.34 7.20
N TYR A 67 7.16 5.14 7.70
CA TYR A 67 7.79 4.93 9.00
C TYR A 67 9.07 4.12 8.81
N ASP A 68 10.17 4.65 9.32
CA ASP A 68 11.50 4.08 9.17
C ASP A 68 12.30 4.37 10.44
N SER A 69 12.72 3.30 11.13
CA SER A 69 13.47 3.38 12.38
C SER A 69 14.92 3.83 12.20
N LEU A 70 15.43 3.85 10.96
CA LEU A 70 16.79 4.28 10.61
C LEU A 70 16.81 5.66 9.92
N HIS A 71 15.70 6.41 9.97
CA HIS A 71 15.56 7.78 9.44
C HIS A 71 15.75 7.91 7.91
N GLY A 72 15.35 6.89 7.13
CA GLY A 72 15.42 6.94 5.67
C GLY A 72 14.44 7.94 5.01
N ASP A 73 14.81 8.41 3.81
CA ASP A 73 13.93 9.17 2.92
C ASP A 73 12.78 8.29 2.41
N GLY A 74 11.56 8.57 2.86
CA GLY A 74 10.34 7.86 2.49
C GLY A 74 9.69 8.26 1.16
N ASN A 75 10.20 9.28 0.46
CA ASN A 75 9.53 9.84 -0.71
C ASN A 75 9.41 8.85 -1.88
N PRO A 76 10.46 8.10 -2.28
CA PRO A 76 10.34 7.15 -3.38
C PRO A 76 9.33 6.04 -3.08
N HIS A 77 9.33 5.55 -1.84
CA HIS A 77 8.42 4.52 -1.35
C HIS A 77 6.97 5.00 -1.39
N SER A 78 6.71 6.19 -0.83
CA SER A 78 5.38 6.79 -0.76
C SER A 78 4.83 7.13 -2.15
N ASN A 79 5.67 7.59 -3.06
CA ASN A 79 5.28 7.91 -4.44
C ASN A 79 4.86 6.65 -5.21
N LEU A 80 5.65 5.58 -5.14
CA LEU A 80 5.30 4.32 -5.79
C LEU A 80 4.01 3.72 -5.23
N THR A 81 3.82 3.78 -3.91
CA THR A 81 2.56 3.37 -3.27
C THR A 81 1.38 4.22 -3.74
N ARG A 82 1.56 5.54 -3.88
CA ARG A 82 0.52 6.44 -4.38
C ARG A 82 0.12 6.09 -5.82
N GLU A 83 1.07 5.80 -6.69
CA GLU A 83 0.79 5.37 -8.06
C GLU A 83 0.02 4.05 -8.09
N PHE A 84 0.43 3.07 -7.28
CA PHE A 84 -0.28 1.82 -7.13
C PHE A 84 -1.73 2.02 -6.68
N CYS A 85 -1.97 2.81 -5.63
CA CYS A 85 -3.31 3.12 -5.16
C CYS A 85 -4.15 3.81 -6.25
N LYS A 86 -3.58 4.74 -7.03
CA LYS A 86 -4.30 5.40 -8.13
C LYS A 86 -4.77 4.38 -9.18
N ILE A 87 -3.93 3.41 -9.53
CA ILE A 87 -4.26 2.40 -10.53
C ILE A 87 -5.29 1.41 -9.98
N CYS A 88 -5.15 0.96 -8.72
CA CYS A 88 -6.16 0.15 -8.05
C CYS A 88 -7.53 0.86 -8.01
N ASN A 89 -7.55 2.16 -7.70
CA ASN A 89 -8.81 2.92 -7.65
C ASN A 89 -9.46 3.06 -9.03
N ARG A 90 -8.67 3.27 -10.10
CA ARG A 90 -9.20 3.27 -11.47
C ARG A 90 -9.82 1.93 -11.83
N LYS A 91 -9.15 0.83 -11.51
CA LYS A 91 -9.67 -0.52 -11.76
C LYS A 91 -10.96 -0.81 -10.98
N ARG A 92 -11.09 -0.32 -9.74
CA ARG A 92 -12.31 -0.48 -8.93
C ARG A 92 -13.56 0.15 -9.58
N LEU A 93 -13.38 1.21 -10.37
CA LEU A 93 -14.47 1.97 -10.99
C LEU A 93 -14.93 1.40 -12.35
N HIS A 94 -14.28 0.34 -12.84
CA HIS A 94 -14.59 -0.34 -14.11
C HIS A 94 -15.00 -1.78 -13.85
#